data_AF-A0A3S4C289-F1
#
_entry.id   AF-A0A3S4C289-F1
#
_cell.length_a   1.000
_cell.length_b   1.000
_cell.length_c   1.000
_cell.angle_alpha   90.00
_cell.angle_beta   90.00
_cell.angle_gamma   90.00
#
_symmetry.space_group_name_H-M   'P 1'
#
loop_
_entity.id
_entity.type
_entity.pdbx_description
1 polymer ?
#
loop_
_entity_poly.entity_id
_entity_poly.type
_entity_poly.pdbx_seq_one_letter_code
_entity_poly.pdbx_strand_id
1 'polypeptide(L)'
;MANRTIYTRCFSARSPRQLVSGKGAGGRPLDYKELLYEFQNHVNKQRDTPTALVSVSNRIVDTVQRALKKHEEEDESPADIWIVFIQVPAGGGSAPARFHAARHLAEQIGHRNPALFHHETVFEWAIPEHYEVHRVSLQTLLSRGLDRELGTQASFPTTRELRCSLAAGFERRDPWELGLDLGFFAKCFGARAPLKWIAIRLYWDCVAARFDEHTLTFDLEYAHGLRETVDATFFRAVDDGLDTAVFDWWLTDSEFLDDYEEFKSWQTHMLEGDTVSQRDIEAVEQEAVRIGL
;
A
#
# COMPACT_ATOMS: atom_id res chain seq x y z
N MET A 1 -3.72 -17.67 -4.30
CA MET A 1 -4.56 -16.51 -3.93
C MET A 1 -4.56 -15.55 -5.12
N ALA A 2 -5.72 -15.08 -5.59
CA ALA A 2 -5.75 -14.08 -6.65
C ALA A 2 -4.96 -12.83 -6.23
N ASN A 3 -4.07 -12.32 -7.09
CA ASN A 3 -3.18 -11.20 -6.79
C ASN A 3 -3.98 -9.91 -6.54
N ARG A 4 -4.38 -9.65 -5.29
CA ARG A 4 -4.97 -8.39 -4.88
C ARG A 4 -3.87 -7.33 -4.81
N THR A 5 -4.11 -6.15 -5.36
CA THR A 5 -3.15 -5.04 -5.30
C THR A 5 -3.56 -4.11 -4.17
N ILE A 6 -2.61 -3.78 -3.30
CA ILE A 6 -2.82 -2.82 -2.22
C ILE A 6 -2.16 -1.50 -2.60
N TYR A 7 -2.91 -0.42 -2.39
CA TYR A 7 -2.44 0.95 -2.49
C TYR A 7 -2.65 1.68 -1.16
N THR A 8 -1.94 2.79 -1.00
CA THR A 8 -2.00 3.64 0.17
C THR A 8 -2.19 5.09 -0.24
N ARG A 9 -2.96 5.83 0.54
CA ARG A 9 -3.12 7.28 0.36
C ARG A 9 -3.00 7.98 1.71
N CYS A 10 -2.34 9.14 1.69
CA CYS A 10 -2.31 10.06 2.82
C CYS A 10 -3.23 11.24 2.49
N PHE A 11 -4.09 11.61 3.41
CA PHE A 11 -4.90 12.83 3.32
C PHE A 11 -5.12 13.42 4.71
N SER A 12 -5.62 14.64 4.74
CA SER A 12 -5.99 15.34 5.96
C SER A 12 -7.33 16.05 5.78
N ALA A 13 -7.87 16.65 6.85
CA ALA A 13 -9.06 17.49 6.77
C ALA A 13 -8.91 18.66 5.77
N ARG A 14 -7.68 19.17 5.59
CA ARG A 14 -7.35 20.22 4.59
C ARG A 14 -7.22 19.68 3.17
N SER A 15 -7.08 18.37 2.99
CA SER A 15 -6.92 17.77 1.67
C SER A 15 -8.26 17.80 0.90
N PRO A 16 -8.29 18.28 -0.36
CA PRO A 16 -9.52 18.33 -1.14
C PRO A 16 -10.19 16.96 -1.23
N ARG A 17 -11.38 16.87 -0.62
CA ARG A 17 -12.34 15.75 -0.70
C ARG A 17 -11.78 14.34 -0.38
N GLN A 18 -10.59 14.25 0.23
CA GLN A 18 -10.00 13.03 0.81
C GLN A 18 -9.92 11.84 -0.18
N LEU A 19 -10.92 10.96 -0.19
CA LEU A 19 -11.05 9.80 -1.09
C LEU A 19 -11.79 10.11 -2.41
N VAL A 20 -12.36 11.31 -2.51
CA VAL A 20 -13.11 11.82 -3.64
C VAL A 20 -12.28 12.89 -4.35
N SER A 21 -12.43 12.98 -5.67
CA SER A 21 -11.75 13.96 -6.50
C SER A 21 -12.22 15.37 -6.21
N GLY A 22 -11.39 16.36 -6.57
CA GLY A 22 -11.74 17.77 -6.42
C GLY A 22 -13.01 18.15 -7.18
N LYS A 23 -13.34 17.45 -8.27
CA LYS A 23 -14.56 17.70 -9.06
C LYS A 23 -15.83 17.02 -8.51
N GLY A 24 -15.73 15.93 -7.74
CA GLY A 24 -16.93 15.21 -7.27
C GLY A 24 -16.71 13.72 -7.10
N ALA A 25 -17.68 13.08 -6.44
CA ALA A 25 -17.69 11.63 -6.19
C ALA A 25 -18.09 10.80 -7.42
N GLY A 26 -18.59 11.46 -8.48
CA GLY A 26 -19.03 10.76 -9.67
C GLY A 26 -19.14 11.68 -10.87
N GLY A 27 -19.04 11.06 -12.03
CA GLY A 27 -19.22 11.64 -13.34
C GLY A 27 -19.22 10.52 -14.38
N ARG A 28 -19.43 10.88 -15.65
CA ARG A 28 -19.28 9.90 -16.72
C ARG A 28 -17.83 9.39 -16.76
N PRO A 29 -17.60 8.14 -17.18
CA PRO A 29 -16.25 7.66 -17.44
C PRO A 29 -15.51 8.65 -18.34
N LEU A 30 -14.28 9.03 -17.95
CA LEU A 30 -13.47 9.94 -18.75
C LEU A 30 -13.11 9.24 -20.06
N ASP A 31 -13.24 9.96 -21.17
CA ASP A 31 -12.64 9.51 -22.41
C ASP A 31 -11.11 9.70 -22.35
N TYR A 32 -10.39 9.14 -23.32
CA TYR A 32 -8.93 9.15 -23.30
C TYR A 32 -8.35 10.57 -23.35
N LYS A 33 -8.96 11.50 -24.09
CA LYS A 33 -8.47 12.89 -24.20
C LYS A 33 -8.73 13.65 -22.90
N GLU A 34 -9.90 13.44 -22.31
CA GLU A 34 -10.25 14.00 -21.00
C GLU A 34 -9.31 13.49 -19.91
N LEU A 35 -9.04 12.18 -19.87
CA LEU A 35 -8.12 11.59 -18.91
C LEU A 35 -6.72 12.21 -18.99
N LEU A 36 -6.17 12.39 -20.20
CA LEU A 36 -4.87 13.03 -20.38
C LEU A 36 -4.89 14.51 -19.96
N TYR A 37 -5.98 15.22 -20.23
CA TYR A 37 -6.15 16.62 -19.80
C TYR A 37 -6.24 16.75 -18.28
N GLU A 38 -7.04 15.90 -17.63
CA GLU A 38 -7.14 15.82 -16.17
C GLU A 38 -5.78 15.47 -15.56
N PHE A 39 -5.05 14.52 -16.14
CA PHE A 39 -3.73 14.12 -15.66
C PHE A 39 -2.69 15.22 -15.85
N GLN A 40 -2.73 15.95 -16.97
CA GLN A 40 -1.85 17.11 -17.19
C GLN A 40 -2.07 18.20 -16.13
N ASN A 41 -3.32 18.42 -15.72
CA ASN A 41 -3.63 19.33 -14.61
C ASN A 41 -3.18 18.76 -13.27
N HIS A 42 -3.38 17.46 -13.03
CA HIS A 42 -2.99 16.75 -11.81
C HIS A 42 -1.48 16.83 -11.53
N VAL A 43 -0.66 16.75 -12.57
CA VAL A 43 0.80 16.86 -12.46
C VAL A 43 1.26 18.29 -12.15
N ASN A 44 0.48 19.30 -12.56
CA ASN A 44 0.85 20.70 -12.39
C ASN A 44 0.45 21.25 -11.02
N LYS A 45 1.37 21.17 -10.06
CA LYS A 45 1.19 21.65 -8.67
C LYS A 45 0.89 23.15 -8.51
N GLN A 46 1.07 23.96 -9.57
CA GLN A 46 0.79 25.40 -9.53
C GLN A 46 -0.62 25.76 -9.99
N ARG A 47 -1.40 24.78 -10.47
CA ARG A 47 -2.78 25.01 -10.90
C ARG A 47 -3.74 24.65 -9.78
N ASP A 48 -4.58 25.62 -9.41
CA ASP A 48 -5.65 25.43 -8.43
C ASP A 48 -6.91 24.77 -9.03
N THR A 49 -6.86 24.32 -10.29
CA THR A 49 -8.00 23.67 -10.94
C THR A 49 -8.21 22.28 -10.34
N PRO A 50 -9.37 22.02 -9.70
CA PRO A 50 -9.69 20.69 -9.18
C PRO A 50 -9.74 19.68 -10.34
N THR A 51 -9.17 18.49 -10.13
CA THR A 51 -9.20 17.40 -11.12
C THR A 51 -10.27 16.36 -10.79
N ALA A 52 -10.61 15.52 -11.77
CA ALA A 52 -11.41 14.32 -11.60
C ALA A 52 -10.58 13.10 -11.16
N LEU A 53 -9.34 13.30 -10.65
CA LEU A 53 -8.42 12.22 -10.34
C LEU A 53 -8.11 12.15 -8.84
N VAL A 54 -8.01 10.92 -8.32
CA VAL A 54 -7.59 10.65 -6.94
C VAL A 54 -6.33 9.78 -6.96
N SER A 55 -5.23 10.31 -6.45
CA SER A 55 -3.92 9.65 -6.47
C SER A 55 -3.71 8.70 -5.29
N VAL A 56 -3.15 7.54 -5.56
CA VAL A 56 -2.72 6.56 -4.56
C VAL A 56 -1.30 6.09 -4.87
N SER A 57 -0.60 5.61 -3.85
CA SER A 57 0.75 5.07 -3.96
C SER A 57 0.73 3.55 -3.76
N ASN A 58 1.59 2.80 -4.44
CA ASN A 58 1.90 1.41 -4.04
C ASN A 58 3.20 1.32 -3.21
N ARG A 59 3.80 2.47 -2.87
CA ARG A 59 5.01 2.61 -2.07
C ARG A 59 4.64 3.16 -0.70
N ILE A 60 4.79 2.35 0.36
CA ILE A 60 4.38 2.74 1.72
C ILE A 60 5.25 3.89 2.24
N VAL A 61 6.54 3.88 1.90
CA VAL A 61 7.48 4.95 2.28
C VAL A 61 7.03 6.31 1.75
N ASP A 62 6.47 6.39 0.53
CA ASP A 62 5.93 7.65 0.01
C ASP A 62 4.72 8.13 0.81
N THR A 63 3.88 7.22 1.31
CA THR A 63 2.69 7.59 2.08
C THR A 63 3.05 8.05 3.49
N VAL A 64 3.96 7.34 4.16
CA VAL A 64 4.46 7.72 5.50
C VAL A 64 5.21 9.05 5.43
N GLN A 65 6.08 9.22 4.43
CA GLN A 65 6.80 10.48 4.21
C GLN A 65 5.81 11.63 3.98
N ARG A 66 4.79 11.46 3.13
CA ARG A 66 3.76 12.51 2.95
C ARG A 66 3.02 12.83 4.26
N ALA A 67 2.69 11.84 5.07
CA ALA A 67 2.00 12.07 6.35
C ALA A 67 2.85 12.91 7.30
N LEU A 68 4.12 12.54 7.46
CA LEU A 68 5.05 13.29 8.30
C LEU A 68 5.30 14.70 7.74
N LYS A 69 5.40 14.85 6.41
CA LYS A 69 5.55 16.16 5.76
C LYS A 69 4.41 17.10 6.13
N LYS A 70 3.17 16.60 6.07
CA LYS A 70 1.98 17.38 6.42
C LYS A 70 2.03 17.85 7.87
N HIS A 71 2.52 17.00 8.76
CA HIS A 71 2.66 17.35 10.16
C HIS A 71 3.77 18.38 10.40
N GLU A 72 4.98 18.13 9.89
CA GLU A 72 6.17 18.90 10.23
C GLU A 72 6.35 20.18 9.40
N GLU A 73 5.99 20.16 8.11
CA GLU A 73 6.14 21.33 7.23
C GLU A 73 4.85 22.14 7.05
N GLU A 74 3.68 21.48 7.09
CA GLU A 74 2.37 22.12 6.83
C GLU A 74 1.60 22.46 8.13
N ASP A 75 2.20 22.18 9.30
CA ASP A 75 1.65 22.39 10.64
C ASP A 75 0.22 21.81 10.77
N GLU A 76 0.01 20.64 10.17
CA GLU A 76 -1.24 19.90 10.28
C GLU A 76 -1.21 19.01 11.54
N SER A 77 -2.35 18.95 12.23
CA SER A 77 -2.52 18.10 13.40
C SER A 77 -2.34 16.62 13.02
N PRO A 78 -1.51 15.85 13.75
CA PRO A 78 -1.31 14.42 13.45
C PRO A 78 -2.59 13.60 13.66
N ALA A 79 -3.56 14.09 14.45
CA ALA A 79 -4.86 13.46 14.61
C ALA A 79 -5.76 13.61 13.37
N ASP A 80 -5.52 14.65 12.56
CA ASP A 80 -6.30 14.96 11.36
C ASP A 80 -5.67 14.39 10.08
N ILE A 81 -4.46 13.84 10.16
CA ILE A 81 -3.76 13.20 9.04
C ILE A 81 -4.03 11.69 9.08
N TRP A 82 -4.54 11.17 7.98
CA TRP A 82 -4.94 9.78 7.83
C TRP A 82 -4.14 9.08 6.74
N ILE A 83 -3.73 7.85 7.05
CA ILE A 83 -3.22 6.88 6.07
C ILE A 83 -4.29 5.83 5.87
N VAL A 84 -4.71 5.66 4.62
CA VAL A 84 -5.71 4.66 4.21
C VAL A 84 -5.07 3.57 3.35
N PHE A 85 -5.49 2.34 3.56
CA PHE A 85 -5.14 1.16 2.77
C PHE A 85 -6.31 0.78 1.88
N ILE A 86 -6.02 0.60 0.60
CA ILE A 86 -7.01 0.41 -0.46
C ILE A 86 -6.66 -0.88 -1.18
N GLN A 87 -7.53 -1.88 -1.10
CA GLN A 87 -7.34 -3.18 -1.74
C GLN A 87 -8.22 -3.27 -3.00
N VAL A 88 -7.57 -3.39 -4.15
CA VAL A 88 -8.24 -3.58 -5.43
C VAL A 88 -8.28 -5.07 -5.77
N PRO A 89 -9.46 -5.66 -6.02
CA PRO A 89 -9.59 -7.07 -6.34
C PRO A 89 -8.97 -7.40 -7.70
N ALA A 90 -8.35 -8.58 -7.81
CA ALA A 90 -7.90 -9.13 -9.08
C ALA A 90 -9.11 -9.71 -9.82
N GLY A 91 -9.52 -9.06 -10.92
CA GLY A 91 -10.70 -9.45 -11.69
C GLY A 91 -11.91 -8.62 -11.28
N GLY A 92 -12.47 -7.91 -12.26
CA GLY A 92 -13.52 -6.93 -12.03
C GLY A 92 -14.78 -7.57 -11.44
N GLY A 93 -15.16 -7.09 -10.25
CA GLY A 93 -16.53 -7.18 -9.78
C GLY A 93 -17.49 -6.42 -10.70
N SER A 94 -18.78 -6.36 -10.36
CA SER A 94 -19.78 -5.63 -11.14
C SER A 94 -19.41 -4.14 -11.20
N ALA A 95 -18.84 -3.70 -12.32
CA ALA A 95 -18.24 -2.38 -12.56
C ALA A 95 -16.98 -2.07 -11.72
N PRO A 96 -15.79 -2.58 -12.11
CA PRO A 96 -14.55 -2.21 -11.43
C PRO A 96 -14.32 -0.70 -11.55
N ALA A 97 -13.87 -0.08 -10.45
CA ALA A 97 -13.43 1.31 -10.49
C ALA A 97 -12.38 1.50 -11.60
N ARG A 98 -12.46 2.63 -12.29
CA ARG A 98 -11.51 2.97 -13.36
C ARG A 98 -10.30 3.63 -12.73
N PHE A 99 -9.15 2.98 -12.88
CA PHE A 99 -7.88 3.51 -12.40
C PHE A 99 -6.78 3.24 -13.42
N HIS A 100 -5.74 4.06 -13.38
CA HIS A 100 -4.71 4.12 -14.41
C HIS A 100 -3.33 4.25 -13.78
N ALA A 101 -2.35 3.56 -14.35
CA ALA A 101 -0.95 3.75 -13.98
C ALA A 101 -0.49 5.16 -14.40
N ALA A 102 -0.14 6.01 -13.44
CA ALA A 102 0.20 7.41 -13.68
C ALA A 102 1.45 7.54 -14.55
N ARG A 103 2.41 6.61 -14.44
CA ARG A 103 3.57 6.55 -15.35
C ARG A 103 3.18 6.49 -16.81
N HIS A 104 2.22 5.64 -17.17
CA HIS A 104 1.80 5.51 -18.57
C HIS A 104 1.16 6.81 -19.05
N LEU A 105 0.30 7.44 -18.24
CA LEU A 105 -0.28 8.76 -18.58
C LEU A 105 0.81 9.84 -18.72
N ALA A 106 1.83 9.82 -17.86
CA ALA A 106 2.97 10.73 -17.93
C ALA A 106 3.80 10.57 -19.21
N GLU A 107 4.00 9.34 -19.68
CA GLU A 107 4.62 9.06 -20.98
C GLU A 107 3.78 9.64 -22.13
N GLN A 108 2.45 9.45 -22.08
CA GLN A 108 1.53 9.92 -23.12
C GLN A 108 1.45 11.45 -23.23
N ILE A 109 1.52 12.18 -22.11
CA ILE A 109 1.56 13.65 -22.14
C ILE A 109 2.97 14.23 -22.40
N GLY A 110 3.97 13.37 -22.64
CA GLY A 110 5.35 13.80 -22.90
C GLY A 110 6.05 14.43 -21.69
N HIS A 111 5.75 13.96 -20.47
CA HIS A 111 6.40 14.45 -19.26
C HIS A 111 7.91 14.17 -19.31
N ARG A 112 8.74 15.14 -18.87
CA ARG A 112 10.22 15.04 -18.97
C ARG A 112 10.79 13.84 -18.23
N ASN A 113 10.15 13.42 -17.14
CA ASN A 113 10.56 12.28 -16.34
C ASN A 113 9.34 11.47 -15.88
N PRO A 114 8.82 10.55 -16.71
CA PRO A 114 7.65 9.74 -16.35
C PRO A 114 7.93 8.74 -15.23
N ALA A 115 9.20 8.37 -15.01
CA ALA A 115 9.58 7.42 -13.97
C ALA A 115 9.28 7.91 -12.54
N LEU A 116 9.10 9.22 -12.35
CA LEU A 116 8.65 9.79 -11.06
C LEU A 116 7.26 9.29 -10.64
N PHE A 117 6.44 8.88 -11.60
CA PHE A 117 5.06 8.41 -11.37
C PHE A 117 4.97 6.88 -11.28
N HIS A 118 6.11 6.18 -11.19
CA HIS A 118 6.15 4.71 -11.23
C HIS A 118 5.30 4.05 -10.14
N HIS A 119 5.23 4.67 -8.97
CA HIS A 119 4.49 4.18 -7.82
C HIS A 119 3.09 4.78 -7.69
N GLU A 120 2.72 5.68 -8.59
CA GLU A 120 1.44 6.38 -8.54
C GLU A 120 0.41 5.70 -9.45
N THR A 121 -0.78 5.53 -8.90
CA THR A 121 -1.99 5.12 -9.64
C THR A 121 -3.07 6.15 -9.37
N VAL A 122 -3.84 6.50 -10.39
CA VAL A 122 -4.91 7.49 -10.28
C VAL A 122 -6.27 6.85 -10.55
N PHE A 123 -7.22 7.06 -9.64
CA PHE A 123 -8.62 6.68 -9.79
C PHE A 123 -9.40 7.83 -10.44
N GLU A 124 -10.35 7.49 -11.30
CA GLU A 124 -11.36 8.45 -11.78
C GLU A 124 -12.39 8.71 -10.68
N TRP A 125 -12.73 9.98 -10.45
CA TRP A 125 -13.78 10.51 -9.57
C TRP A 125 -13.65 10.21 -8.08
N ALA A 126 -13.57 8.95 -7.68
CA ALA A 126 -13.49 8.55 -6.29
C ALA A 126 -12.89 7.16 -6.14
N ILE A 127 -12.31 6.90 -4.97
CA ILE A 127 -11.96 5.57 -4.53
C ILE A 127 -13.22 4.96 -3.91
N PRO A 128 -13.72 3.81 -4.40
CA PRO A 128 -14.90 3.19 -3.80
C PRO A 128 -14.67 2.83 -2.34
N GLU A 129 -15.68 3.07 -1.50
CA GLU A 129 -15.59 2.81 -0.05
C GLU A 129 -15.30 1.35 0.26
N HIS A 130 -15.85 0.41 -0.52
CA HIS A 130 -15.61 -1.03 -0.35
C HIS A 130 -14.18 -1.47 -0.70
N TYR A 131 -13.36 -0.62 -1.32
CA TYR A 131 -11.93 -0.91 -1.50
C TYR A 131 -11.11 -0.51 -0.28
N GLU A 132 -11.64 0.33 0.61
CA GLU A 132 -10.95 0.66 1.84
C GLU A 132 -10.98 -0.53 2.80
N VAL A 133 -9.79 -1.00 3.17
CA VAL A 133 -9.65 -2.11 4.13
C VAL A 133 -9.27 -1.64 5.52
N HIS A 134 -8.54 -0.52 5.62
CA HIS A 134 -8.06 0.00 6.88
C HIS A 134 -7.71 1.49 6.78
N ARG A 135 -7.89 2.23 7.86
CA ARG A 135 -7.40 3.60 8.02
C ARG A 135 -6.81 3.79 9.40
N VAL A 136 -5.78 4.62 9.49
CA VAL A 136 -5.10 4.93 10.76
C VAL A 136 -4.60 6.37 10.73
N SER A 137 -4.73 7.09 11.85
CA SER A 137 -4.24 8.46 11.97
C SER A 137 -2.74 8.48 12.24
N LEU A 138 -2.05 9.54 11.80
CA LEU A 138 -0.63 9.72 12.09
C LEU A 138 -0.38 9.76 13.61
N GLN A 139 -1.28 10.39 14.37
CA GLN A 139 -1.21 10.41 15.84
C GLN A 139 -1.16 9.00 16.44
N THR A 140 -1.95 8.06 15.90
CA THR A 140 -1.96 6.67 16.35
C THR A 140 -0.68 5.95 15.99
N LEU A 141 -0.12 6.22 14.81
CA LEU A 141 1.16 5.64 14.40
C LEU A 141 2.30 6.11 15.32
N LEU A 142 2.34 7.41 15.61
CA LEU A 142 3.33 8.01 16.51
C LEU A 142 3.18 7.50 17.95
N SER A 143 1.96 7.36 18.47
CA SER A 143 1.75 6.81 19.81
C SER A 143 2.16 5.33 19.91
N ARG A 144 2.15 4.61 18.79
CA ARG A 144 2.63 3.23 18.66
C ARG A 144 4.13 3.13 18.33
N GLY A 145 4.86 4.24 18.32
CA GLY A 145 6.32 4.27 18.20
C GLY A 145 6.86 4.33 16.77
N LEU A 146 6.06 4.70 15.76
CA LEU A 146 6.53 4.81 14.37
C LEU A 146 7.78 5.71 14.23
N ASP A 147 7.87 6.78 15.02
CA ASP A 147 9.03 7.69 15.07
C ASP A 147 10.34 6.98 15.45
N ARG A 148 10.27 6.03 16.41
CA ARG A 148 11.41 5.21 16.82
C ARG A 148 11.84 4.27 15.70
N GLU A 149 10.87 3.64 15.04
CA GLU A 149 11.11 2.71 13.92
C GLU A 149 11.70 3.41 12.69
N LEU A 150 11.37 4.69 12.48
CA LEU A 150 11.90 5.49 11.36
C LEU A 150 13.28 6.11 11.66
N GLY A 151 13.72 6.13 12.92
CA GLY A 151 15.02 6.67 13.32
C GLY A 151 15.21 8.16 12.99
N THR A 152 14.14 8.95 12.99
CA THR A 152 14.15 10.32 12.45
C THR A 152 15.10 11.28 13.20
N GLN A 153 16.03 11.88 12.46
CA GLN A 153 16.92 12.98 12.89
C GLN A 153 16.29 14.37 12.65
N ALA A 154 16.99 15.43 13.10
CA ALA A 154 16.54 16.82 13.23
C ALA A 154 16.09 17.56 11.94
N SER A 155 16.13 16.93 10.76
CA SER A 155 15.65 17.52 9.51
C SER A 155 14.74 16.55 8.77
N PHE A 156 13.60 17.06 8.28
CA PHE A 156 12.58 16.26 7.61
C PHE A 156 13.10 15.62 6.32
N PRO A 157 13.13 14.26 6.20
CA PRO A 157 13.77 13.60 5.07
C PRO A 157 12.87 13.58 3.82
N THR A 158 13.50 13.73 2.66
CA THR A 158 12.90 13.34 1.38
C THR A 158 12.64 11.82 1.36
N THR A 159 11.75 11.33 0.48
CA THR A 159 11.55 9.89 0.28
C THR A 159 12.89 9.17 0.06
N ARG A 160 13.80 9.77 -0.71
CA ARG A 160 15.10 9.16 -1.01
C ARG A 160 15.94 9.01 0.26
N GLU A 161 16.04 10.06 1.07
CA GLU A 161 16.80 10.02 2.32
C GLU A 161 16.19 9.03 3.30
N LEU A 162 14.86 8.99 3.40
CA LEU A 162 14.18 8.02 4.26
C LEU A 162 14.46 6.57 3.83
N ARG A 163 14.41 6.28 2.53
CA ARG A 163 14.79 4.96 1.99
C ARG A 163 16.24 4.62 2.28
N CYS A 164 17.16 5.56 2.11
CA CYS A 164 18.57 5.34 2.41
C CYS A 164 18.79 5.06 3.91
N SER A 165 18.11 5.80 4.79
CA SER A 165 18.19 5.65 6.25
C SER A 165 17.67 4.28 6.69
N LEU A 166 16.48 3.90 6.21
CA LEU A 166 15.91 2.58 6.48
C LEU A 166 16.79 1.46 5.94
N ALA A 167 17.27 1.59 4.69
CA ALA A 167 18.16 0.60 4.08
C ALA A 167 19.46 0.42 4.87
N ALA A 168 20.03 1.51 5.40
CA ALA A 168 21.24 1.44 6.23
C ALA A 168 20.98 0.72 7.58
N GLY A 169 19.74 0.79 8.09
CA GLY A 169 19.31 0.00 9.23
C GLY A 169 19.19 -1.50 8.91
N PHE A 170 18.91 -1.88 7.65
CA PHE A 170 18.77 -3.28 7.25
C PHE A 170 20.13 -3.97 7.05
N GLU A 171 21.18 -3.21 6.76
CA GLU A 171 22.52 -3.73 6.51
C GLU A 171 23.03 -4.57 7.70
N ARG A 172 23.61 -5.75 7.39
CA ARG A 172 24.36 -6.61 8.33
C ARG A 172 23.59 -7.08 9.57
N ARG A 173 22.27 -6.90 9.60
CA ARG A 173 21.43 -7.59 10.58
C ARG A 173 21.38 -9.06 10.29
N ASP A 174 21.24 -9.83 11.35
CA ASP A 174 20.77 -11.19 11.22
C ASP A 174 19.41 -11.17 10.47
N PRO A 175 19.17 -12.04 9.49
CA PRO A 175 17.95 -11.98 8.67
C PRO A 175 16.67 -12.13 9.51
N TRP A 176 16.71 -12.90 10.60
CA TRP A 176 15.57 -13.04 11.50
C TRP A 176 15.33 -11.76 12.31
N GLU A 177 16.39 -11.11 12.80
CA GLU A 177 16.28 -9.79 13.45
C GLU A 177 15.72 -8.73 12.49
N LEU A 178 16.17 -8.71 11.23
CA LEU A 178 15.59 -7.85 10.19
C LEU A 178 14.08 -8.11 10.04
N GLY A 179 13.67 -9.38 10.05
CA GLY A 179 12.26 -9.76 10.05
C GLY A 179 11.48 -9.15 11.22
N LEU A 180 12.03 -9.21 12.43
CA LEU A 180 11.40 -8.61 13.62
C LEU A 180 11.18 -7.11 13.46
N ASP A 181 12.19 -6.36 13.01
CA ASP A 181 12.11 -4.91 12.88
C ASP A 181 11.08 -4.49 11.82
N LEU A 182 11.03 -5.20 10.68
CA LEU A 182 9.99 -5.00 9.68
C LEU A 182 8.59 -5.27 10.26
N GLY A 183 8.47 -6.28 11.13
CA GLY A 183 7.25 -6.60 11.87
C GLY A 183 6.86 -5.50 12.86
N PHE A 184 7.80 -4.97 13.65
CA PHE A 184 7.54 -3.89 14.59
C PHE A 184 7.07 -2.61 13.89
N PHE A 185 7.71 -2.25 12.77
CA PHE A 185 7.23 -1.17 11.92
C PHE A 185 5.80 -1.41 11.43
N ALA A 186 5.51 -2.61 10.90
CA ALA A 186 4.19 -2.93 10.38
C ALA A 186 3.13 -2.87 11.49
N LYS A 187 3.45 -3.32 12.70
CA LYS A 187 2.54 -3.34 13.86
C LYS A 187 2.00 -1.96 14.20
N CYS A 188 2.77 -0.88 13.98
CA CYS A 188 2.30 0.48 14.25
C CYS A 188 0.96 0.78 13.56
N PHE A 189 0.70 0.14 12.40
CA PHE A 189 -0.51 0.36 11.63
C PHE A 189 -1.77 -0.32 12.20
N GLY A 190 -1.66 -1.29 13.11
CA GLY A 190 -2.81 -1.93 13.75
C GLY A 190 -3.21 -3.29 13.15
N ALA A 191 -4.02 -4.07 13.88
CA ALA A 191 -4.45 -5.44 13.54
C ALA A 191 -5.03 -5.63 12.16
N ARG A 192 -5.87 -4.66 11.80
CA ARG A 192 -6.68 -4.66 10.58
C ARG A 192 -5.87 -4.22 9.36
N ALA A 193 -4.66 -3.69 9.59
CA ALA A 193 -3.77 -3.31 8.51
C ALA A 193 -3.22 -4.55 7.79
N PRO A 194 -2.85 -4.46 6.51
CA PRO A 194 -2.22 -5.55 5.80
C PRO A 194 -0.74 -5.69 6.20
N LEU A 195 -0.48 -6.15 7.44
CA LEU A 195 0.84 -6.12 8.10
C LEU A 195 1.96 -6.75 7.26
N LYS A 196 1.74 -7.99 6.77
CA LYS A 196 2.73 -8.70 5.93
C LYS A 196 3.03 -7.92 4.64
N TRP A 197 2.02 -7.31 4.04
CA TRP A 197 2.24 -6.44 2.87
C TRP A 197 3.04 -5.20 3.24
N ILE A 198 2.75 -4.54 4.36
CA ILE A 198 3.48 -3.34 4.83
C ILE A 198 4.96 -3.66 5.01
N ALA A 199 5.28 -4.71 5.76
CA ALA A 199 6.64 -5.16 6.04
C ALA A 199 7.42 -5.49 4.76
N ILE A 200 6.85 -6.35 3.91
CA ILE A 200 7.47 -6.76 2.64
C ILE A 200 7.64 -5.55 1.72
N ARG A 201 6.64 -4.67 1.64
CA ARG A 201 6.70 -3.48 0.80
C ARG A 201 7.76 -2.49 1.29
N LEU A 202 7.87 -2.28 2.60
CA LEU A 202 8.91 -1.43 3.20
C LEU A 202 10.31 -1.92 2.80
N TYR A 203 10.56 -3.23 2.92
CA TYR A 203 11.84 -3.82 2.54
C TYR A 203 12.15 -3.61 1.05
N TRP A 204 11.22 -3.96 0.16
CA TRP A 204 11.41 -3.81 -1.29
C TRP A 204 11.39 -2.36 -1.77
N ASP A 205 10.87 -1.43 -0.98
CA ASP A 205 11.04 -0.01 -1.24
C ASP A 205 12.50 0.39 -0.99
N CYS A 206 13.24 -0.29 -0.12
CA CYS A 206 14.61 0.06 0.26
C CYS A 206 15.68 -0.80 -0.43
N VAL A 207 15.32 -1.97 -0.96
CA VAL A 207 16.25 -2.95 -1.55
C VAL A 207 15.76 -3.35 -2.94
N ALA A 208 16.67 -3.39 -3.91
CA ALA A 208 16.44 -4.03 -5.21
C ALA A 208 17.08 -5.43 -5.20
N ALA A 209 16.43 -6.43 -5.78
CA ALA A 209 17.00 -7.77 -5.93
C ALA A 209 17.04 -8.20 -7.39
N ARG A 210 18.10 -8.93 -7.73
CA ARG A 210 18.22 -9.67 -8.99
C ARG A 210 18.56 -11.12 -8.68
N PHE A 211 17.79 -12.04 -9.22
CA PHE A 211 18.06 -13.47 -9.07
C PHE A 211 19.09 -13.94 -10.11
N ASP A 212 20.06 -14.72 -9.66
CA ASP A 212 21.03 -15.43 -10.51
C ASP A 212 20.69 -16.93 -10.51
N GLU A 213 20.26 -17.43 -11.67
CA GLU A 213 19.85 -18.82 -11.86
C GLU A 213 21.02 -19.81 -11.77
N HIS A 214 22.26 -19.37 -11.98
CA HIS A 214 23.44 -20.25 -11.98
C HIS A 214 23.91 -20.56 -10.57
N THR A 215 23.89 -19.57 -9.70
CA THR A 215 24.31 -19.69 -8.30
C THR A 215 23.13 -19.97 -7.36
N LEU A 216 21.89 -19.80 -7.85
CA LEU A 216 20.66 -19.85 -7.05
C LEU A 216 20.67 -18.84 -5.90
N THR A 217 21.26 -17.67 -6.15
CA THR A 217 21.39 -16.56 -5.18
C THR A 217 20.71 -15.30 -5.69
N PHE A 218 20.52 -14.35 -4.78
CA PHE A 218 19.98 -13.03 -5.04
C PHE A 218 21.05 -11.99 -4.80
N ASP A 219 21.34 -11.16 -5.81
CA ASP A 219 22.12 -9.95 -5.67
C ASP A 219 21.19 -8.83 -5.18
N LEU A 220 21.42 -8.40 -3.95
CA LEU A 220 20.73 -7.29 -3.33
C LEU A 220 21.49 -5.98 -3.56
N GLU A 221 20.79 -4.92 -3.92
CA GLU A 221 21.30 -3.55 -3.95
C GLU A 221 20.43 -2.67 -3.04
N TYR A 222 21.00 -2.27 -1.92
CA TYR A 222 20.36 -1.42 -0.92
C TYR A 222 20.34 0.04 -1.41
N ALA A 223 19.33 0.81 -0.99
CA ALA A 223 19.15 2.19 -1.46
C ALA A 223 20.34 3.12 -1.14
N HIS A 224 21.13 2.82 -0.11
CA HIS A 224 22.36 3.54 0.22
C HIS A 224 23.60 3.10 -0.59
N GLY A 225 23.43 2.15 -1.53
CA GLY A 225 24.43 1.74 -2.51
C GLY A 225 25.24 0.49 -2.16
N LEU A 226 25.03 -0.11 -0.99
CA LEU A 226 25.67 -1.38 -0.65
C LEU A 226 25.06 -2.53 -1.43
N ARG A 227 25.88 -3.54 -1.70
CA ARG A 227 25.48 -4.78 -2.36
C ARG A 227 25.84 -5.99 -1.52
N GLU A 228 24.97 -6.98 -1.57
CA GLU A 228 25.10 -8.24 -0.85
C GLU A 228 24.56 -9.37 -1.73
N THR A 229 25.13 -10.57 -1.60
CA THR A 229 24.60 -11.76 -2.27
C THR A 229 24.06 -12.70 -1.20
N VAL A 230 22.79 -13.06 -1.29
CA VAL A 230 22.10 -13.93 -0.33
C VAL A 230 21.47 -15.12 -1.05
N ASP A 231 21.11 -16.18 -0.32
CA ASP A 231 20.34 -17.30 -0.88
C ASP A 231 18.87 -17.25 -0.42
N ALA A 232 18.10 -18.28 -0.75
CA ALA A 232 16.70 -18.38 -0.34
C ALA A 232 16.51 -18.57 1.19
N THR A 233 17.54 -18.99 1.94
CA THR A 233 17.46 -19.14 3.41
C THR A 233 17.35 -17.79 4.10
N PHE A 234 17.99 -16.76 3.54
CA PHE A 234 17.88 -15.37 4.02
C PHE A 234 16.42 -14.93 4.10
N PHE A 235 15.69 -15.06 2.99
CA PHE A 235 14.29 -14.62 2.94
C PHE A 235 13.36 -15.45 3.83
N ARG A 236 13.66 -16.75 4.04
CA ARG A 236 12.91 -17.58 5.00
C ARG A 236 13.11 -17.07 6.43
N ALA A 237 14.34 -16.79 6.82
CA ALA A 237 14.63 -16.26 8.14
C ALA A 237 13.99 -14.87 8.37
N VAL A 238 13.97 -14.00 7.35
CA VAL A 238 13.22 -12.73 7.39
C VAL A 238 11.74 -12.96 7.58
N ASP A 239 11.13 -13.90 6.84
CA ASP A 239 9.70 -14.22 6.98
C ASP A 239 9.38 -14.80 8.37
N ASP A 240 10.24 -15.68 8.89
CA ASP A 240 10.11 -16.26 10.23
C ASP A 240 10.18 -15.18 11.33
N GLY A 241 11.10 -14.22 11.21
CA GLY A 241 11.21 -13.08 12.12
C GLY A 241 10.00 -12.16 12.05
N LEU A 242 9.53 -11.85 10.84
CA LEU A 242 8.32 -11.06 10.63
C LEU A 242 7.10 -11.72 11.26
N ASP A 243 6.89 -13.00 10.96
CA ASP A 243 5.79 -13.77 11.52
C ASP A 243 5.91 -13.80 13.04
N THR A 244 7.11 -13.98 13.61
CA THR A 244 7.34 -13.93 15.08
C THR A 244 6.90 -12.60 15.68
N ALA A 245 7.34 -11.46 15.13
CA ALA A 245 6.95 -10.14 15.65
C ALA A 245 5.44 -9.88 15.56
N VAL A 246 4.78 -10.41 14.52
CA VAL A 246 3.33 -10.30 14.34
C VAL A 246 2.58 -11.26 15.30
N PHE A 247 3.02 -12.51 15.44
CA PHE A 247 2.41 -13.54 16.28
C PHE A 247 2.60 -13.27 17.79
N ASP A 248 3.79 -12.86 18.23
CA ASP A 248 4.03 -12.54 19.64
C ASP A 248 3.15 -11.36 20.11
N TRP A 249 2.81 -10.45 19.19
CA TRP A 249 1.84 -9.39 19.45
C TRP A 249 0.41 -9.93 19.54
N TRP A 250 0.00 -10.86 18.68
CA TRP A 250 -1.32 -11.51 18.75
C TRP A 250 -1.56 -12.21 20.09
N LEU A 251 -0.50 -12.66 20.77
CA LEU A 251 -0.59 -13.37 22.05
C LEU A 251 -0.51 -12.47 23.29
N THR A 252 -0.14 -11.19 23.14
CA THR A 252 0.15 -10.29 24.27
C THR A 252 -0.83 -9.13 24.43
N ASP A 253 -1.71 -8.89 23.46
CA ASP A 253 -2.65 -7.77 23.45
C ASP A 253 -4.11 -8.28 23.32
N SER A 254 -4.85 -8.23 24.43
CA SER A 254 -6.24 -8.72 24.47
C SER A 254 -7.21 -7.84 23.69
N GLU A 255 -6.95 -6.52 23.63
CA GLU A 255 -7.77 -5.57 22.86
C GLU A 255 -7.59 -5.80 21.35
N PHE A 256 -6.39 -6.22 20.95
CA PHE A 256 -6.07 -6.60 19.58
C PHE A 256 -6.77 -7.90 19.13
N LEU A 257 -6.85 -8.92 19.99
CA LEU A 257 -7.53 -10.18 19.66
C LEU A 257 -9.01 -9.94 19.35
N ASP A 258 -9.65 -9.06 20.12
CA ASP A 258 -11.03 -8.65 19.90
C ASP A 258 -11.20 -7.93 18.55
N ASP A 259 -10.32 -6.96 18.23
CA ASP A 259 -10.29 -6.25 16.94
C ASP A 259 -10.06 -7.19 15.73
N TYR A 260 -9.22 -8.22 15.90
CA TYR A 260 -8.88 -9.18 14.85
C TYR A 260 -9.99 -10.19 14.58
N GLU A 261 -10.64 -10.70 15.63
CA GLU A 261 -11.80 -11.58 15.49
C GLU A 261 -13.02 -10.84 14.90
N GLU A 262 -13.21 -9.57 15.28
CA GLU A 262 -14.22 -8.70 14.63
C GLU A 262 -13.93 -8.54 13.13
N PHE A 263 -12.66 -8.32 12.75
CA PHE A 263 -12.26 -8.22 11.34
C PHE A 263 -12.42 -9.52 10.56
N LYS A 264 -12.07 -10.69 11.13
CA LYS A 264 -12.32 -11.99 10.48
C LYS A 264 -13.80 -12.23 10.25
N SER A 265 -14.63 -11.89 11.24
CA SER A 265 -16.08 -11.99 11.14
C SER A 265 -16.62 -11.10 10.02
N TRP A 266 -16.16 -9.84 9.95
CA TRP A 266 -16.50 -8.91 8.88
C TRP A 266 -16.04 -9.40 7.49
N GLN A 267 -14.80 -9.90 7.38
CA GLN A 267 -14.25 -10.41 6.11
C GLN A 267 -15.03 -11.64 5.63
N THR A 268 -15.43 -12.51 6.54
CA THR A 268 -16.26 -13.68 6.24
C THR A 268 -17.63 -13.25 5.73
N HIS A 269 -18.30 -12.31 6.41
CA HIS A 269 -19.56 -11.75 5.95
C HIS A 269 -19.47 -11.04 4.59
N MET A 270 -18.35 -10.37 4.29
CA MET A 270 -18.15 -9.72 2.99
C MET A 270 -17.86 -10.70 1.87
N LEU A 271 -17.18 -11.80 2.14
CA LEU A 271 -16.94 -12.87 1.17
C LEU A 271 -18.19 -13.75 0.97
N GLU A 272 -19.01 -13.93 1.99
CA GLU A 272 -20.29 -14.64 1.92
C GLU A 272 -21.39 -13.82 1.21
N GLY A 273 -21.33 -12.49 1.30
CA GLY A 273 -22.25 -11.59 0.58
C GLY A 273 -22.12 -11.63 -0.95
N ASP A 274 -21.01 -12.14 -1.48
CA ASP A 274 -20.73 -12.34 -2.91
C ASP A 274 -20.84 -13.82 -3.33
N THR A 275 -21.40 -14.70 -2.49
CA THR A 275 -21.57 -16.11 -2.86
C THR A 275 -22.77 -16.31 -3.79
N VAL A 276 -22.43 -16.49 -5.06
CA VAL A 276 -23.07 -17.40 -6.03
C VAL A 276 -24.06 -18.34 -5.34
N SER A 277 -25.34 -18.23 -5.71
CA SER A 277 -26.41 -18.94 -5.01
C SER A 277 -26.21 -20.46 -5.15
N GLN A 278 -26.62 -21.24 -4.14
CA GLN A 278 -26.60 -22.71 -4.23
C GLN A 278 -27.23 -23.28 -5.52
N ARG A 279 -28.14 -22.54 -6.17
CA ARG A 279 -28.71 -22.90 -7.47
C ARG A 279 -27.69 -22.89 -8.62
N ASP A 280 -26.68 -22.04 -8.55
CA ASP A 280 -25.63 -21.93 -9.57
C ASP A 280 -24.60 -23.06 -9.41
N ILE A 281 -24.36 -23.53 -8.18
CA ILE A 281 -23.56 -24.74 -7.91
C ILE A 281 -24.31 -25.99 -8.39
N GLU A 282 -25.61 -26.10 -8.07
CA GLU A 282 -26.46 -27.21 -8.56
C GLU A 282 -26.57 -27.22 -10.10
N ALA A 283 -26.59 -26.05 -10.75
CA ALA A 283 -26.61 -25.95 -12.21
C ALA A 283 -25.30 -26.41 -12.87
N VAL A 284 -24.15 -26.14 -12.23
CA VAL A 284 -22.84 -26.61 -12.70
C VAL A 284 -22.67 -28.11 -12.46
N GLU A 285 -23.15 -28.64 -11.33
CA GLU A 285 -23.13 -30.08 -11.04
C GLU A 285 -24.05 -30.87 -11.98
N GLN A 286 -25.23 -30.33 -12.33
CA GLN A 286 -26.13 -30.98 -13.29
C GLN A 286 -25.58 -30.97 -14.73
N GLU A 287 -24.86 -29.92 -15.13
CA GLU A 287 -24.23 -29.88 -16.46
C GLU A 287 -23.00 -30.81 -16.52
N ALA A 288 -22.25 -30.97 -15.42
CA ALA A 288 -21.14 -31.93 -15.32
C ALA A 288 -21.61 -33.39 -15.48
N VAL A 289 -22.71 -33.76 -14.82
CA VAL A 289 -23.34 -35.09 -14.96
C VAL A 289 -23.88 -35.32 -16.38
N ARG A 290 -24.38 -34.27 -17.04
CA ARG A 290 -24.91 -34.36 -18.41
C ARG A 290 -23.81 -34.58 -19.46
N ILE A 291 -22.60 -34.07 -19.23
CA ILE A 291 -21.46 -34.24 -20.15
C ILE A 291 -20.58 -35.46 -19.84
N GLY A 292 -20.96 -36.25 -18.82
CA GLY A 292 -20.31 -37.52 -18.50
C GLY A 292 -18.91 -37.38 -17.88
N LEU A 293 -18.71 -36.36 -17.04
CA LEU A 293 -17.60 -36.30 -16.08
C LEU A 293 -18.09 -36.68 -14.68
#